data_AF-A0A9E3LH13-F1
#
_entry.id   AF-A0A9E3LH13-F1
#
_cell.length_a   1.000
_cell.length_b   1.000
_cell.length_c   1.000
_cell.angle_alpha   90.00
_cell.angle_beta   90.00
_cell.angle_gamma   90.00
#
_symmetry.space_group_name_H-M   'P 1'
#
loop_
_entity.id
_entity.type
_entity.pdbx_description
1 polymer ?
#
loop_
_entity_poly.entity_id
_entity_poly.type
_entity_poly.pdbx_seq_one_letter_code
_entity_poly.pdbx_strand_id
1 'polypeptide(L)' 'MKICFIGTGYVGLVSGVCFSDLGNNVICIDKD' A
#
# COMPACT_ATOMS: atom_id res chain seq x y z
N MET A 1 5.31 8.05 7.66
CA MET A 1 4.27 8.87 6.98
C MET A 1 2.99 8.06 6.81
N LYS A 2 1.82 8.68 6.61
CA LYS A 2 0.57 7.96 6.29
C LYS A 2 0.40 7.91 4.77
N ILE A 3 0.40 6.73 4.17
CA ILE A 3 0.34 6.54 2.71
C ILE A 3 -0.90 5.69 2.39
N CYS A 4 -1.71 6.16 1.44
CA CYS A 4 -2.92 5.47 1.01
C CYS A 4 -2.75 4.98 -0.43
N PHE A 5 -2.86 3.67 -0.65
CA PHE A 5 -2.84 3.03 -1.97
C PHE A 5 -4.28 2.73 -2.40
N ILE A 6 -4.63 3.17 -3.61
CA ILE A 6 -5.94 2.88 -4.22
C ILE A 6 -5.69 1.89 -5.37
N GLY A 7 -6.17 0.66 -5.18
CA GLY A 7 -5.90 -0.52 -6.01
C GLY A 7 -4.92 -1.48 -5.34
N THR A 8 -5.34 -2.73 -5.09
CA THR A 8 -4.51 -3.81 -4.51
C THR A 8 -3.99 -4.79 -5.57
N GLY A 9 -3.92 -4.37 -6.82
CA GLY A 9 -3.20 -5.13 -7.85
C GLY A 9 -1.73 -5.36 -7.47
N TYR A 10 -1.04 -6.22 -8.22
CA TYR A 10 0.36 -6.61 -7.95
C TYR A 10 1.27 -5.44 -7.60
N VAL A 11 1.19 -4.34 -8.36
CA VAL A 11 2.01 -3.14 -8.13
C VAL A 11 1.63 -2.43 -6.83
N GLY A 12 0.34 -2.30 -6.52
CA GLY A 12 -0.14 -1.64 -5.30
C GLY A 12 0.22 -2.43 -4.05
N LEU A 13 0.09 -3.76 -4.09
CA LEU A 13 0.46 -4.65 -2.99
C LEU A 13 1.97 -4.68 -2.74
N VAL A 14 2.79 -4.90 -3.77
CA VAL A 14 4.26 -4.96 -3.63
C VAL A 14 4.81 -3.63 -3.14
N SER A 15 4.32 -2.51 -3.71
CA SER A 15 4.74 -1.19 -3.29
C SER A 15 4.27 -0.91 -1.85
N GLY A 16 3.01 -1.19 -1.53
CA GLY A 16 2.45 -0.99 -0.20
C GLY A 16 3.21 -1.77 0.88
N VAL A 17 3.58 -3.03 0.61
CA VAL A 17 4.39 -3.85 1.52
C VAL A 17 5.77 -3.24 1.71
N CYS A 18 6.44 -2.83 0.63
CA CYS A 18 7.76 -2.21 0.70
C CYS A 18 7.74 -0.90 1.51
N PHE A 19 6.71 -0.07 1.33
CA PHE A 19 6.52 1.15 2.13
C PHE A 19 6.14 0.88 3.59
N SER A 20 5.42 -0.21 3.86
CA SER A 20 5.10 -0.65 5.21
C SER A 20 6.35 -1.09 5.96
N ASP A 21 7.24 -1.81 5.28
CA ASP A 21 8.49 -2.33 5.84
C ASP A 21 9.49 -1.20 6.13
N LEU A 22 9.42 -0.11 5.36
CA LEU A 22 10.13 1.14 5.63
C LEU A 22 9.59 1.94 6.83
N GLY A 23 8.63 1.40 7.58
CA GLY A 23 8.05 2.01 8.78
C GLY A 23 6.98 3.08 8.48
N ASN A 24 6.43 3.10 7.26
CA ASN A 24 5.29 3.95 6.96
C ASN A 24 3.98 3.25 7.29
N ASN A 25 2.98 4.04 7.69
CA ASN A 25 1.67 3.51 7.99
C ASN A 25 0.84 3.52 6.71
N VAL A 26 0.63 2.35 6.14
CA VAL A 26 0.08 2.16 4.79
C VAL A 26 -1.34 1.62 4.88
N ILE A 27 -2.24 2.20 4.09
CA ILE A 27 -3.63 1.75 3.97
C ILE A 27 -3.87 1.45 2.49
N CYS A 28 -4.21 0.21 2.17
CA CYS A 28 -4.56 -0.19 0.81
C CYS A 28 -6.08 -0.35 0.71
N ILE A 29 -6.67 0.29 -0.29
CA ILE A 29 -8.11 0.28 -0.56
C ILE A 29 -8.28 -0.25 -1.98
N ASP A 30 -9.04 -1.33 -2.13
CA ASP A 30 -9.47 -1.81 -3.44
C ASP A 30 -10.98 -1.69 -3.60
N LYS A 31 -11.43 -1.67 -4.85
CA LYS A 31 -12.86 -1.65 -5.20
C LYS A 31 -13.40 -3.03 -5.60
N ASP A 32 -12.51 -3.98 -5.86
CA ASP A 32 -12.85 -5.39 -6.08
C ASP A 32 -13.27 -6.10 -4.77
#